data_AF-A0A966UBW4-F1
#
_entry.id   AF-A0A966UBW4-F1
#
_cell.length_a   1.000
_cell.length_b   1.000
_cell.length_c   1.000
_cell.angle_alpha   90.00
_cell.angle_beta   90.00
_cell.angle_gamma   90.00
#
_symmetry.space_group_name_H-M   'P 1'
#
loop_
_entity.id
_entity.type
_entity.pdbx_description
1 polymer ?
#
loop_
_entity_poly.entity_id
_entity_poly.type
_entity_poly.pdbx_seq_one_letter_code
_entity_poly.pdbx_strand_id
1 'polypeptide(L)' 'NRSFGETLGRSGSMEKAVEGATSTVEGVATASSIVELAHSVGLEVPIMEAVADVVTNTITPTEAIIRLMRVNTGAEIEHQ' A
#
# COMPACT_ATOMS: atom_id res chain seq x y z
N ASN A 1 -5.34 2.08 -10.62
CA ASN A 1 -4.48 1.58 -9.51
C ASN A 1 -3.08 1.16 -9.95
N ARG A 2 -2.89 0.16 -10.84
CA ARG A 2 -1.53 -0.28 -11.26
C ARG A 2 -0.67 0.85 -11.85
N SER A 3 -1.16 1.54 -12.90
CA SER A 3 -0.40 2.62 -13.56
C SER A 3 -0.14 3.81 -12.62
N PHE A 4 -1.08 4.10 -11.72
CA PHE A 4 -0.90 5.09 -10.66
C PHE A 4 0.25 4.71 -9.72
N GLY A 5 0.23 3.48 -9.20
CA GLY A 5 1.28 2.97 -8.32
C GLY A 5 2.65 2.90 -9.00
N GLU A 6 2.70 2.59 -10.30
CA GLU A 6 3.95 2.61 -11.07
C GLU A 6 4.53 4.02 -11.21
N THR A 7 3.71 5.02 -11.53
CA THR A 7 4.13 6.42 -11.59
C THR A 7 4.58 6.93 -10.23
N LEU A 8 3.85 6.59 -9.17
CA LEU A 8 4.21 6.96 -7.79
C LEU A 8 5.54 6.34 -7.38
N GLY A 9 5.74 5.05 -7.65
CA GLY A 9 6.99 4.36 -7.32
C GLY A 9 8.20 4.90 -8.10
N ARG A 10 8.02 5.28 -9.37
CA ARG A 10 9.11 5.84 -10.19
C ARG A 10 9.44 7.30 -9.87
N SER A 11 8.42 8.10 -9.57
CA SER A 11 8.59 9.55 -9.40
C SER A 11 8.69 10.00 -7.95
N GLY A 12 8.19 9.20 -7.00
CA GLY A 12 8.06 9.57 -5.60
C GLY A 12 7.06 10.70 -5.32
N SER A 13 6.32 11.17 -6.33
CA SER A 13 5.40 12.32 -6.21
C SER A 13 3.96 11.88 -6.44
N MET A 14 3.12 12.17 -5.45
CA MET A 14 1.68 11.96 -5.55
C MET A 14 1.03 12.89 -6.57
N GLU A 15 1.52 14.13 -6.70
CA GLU A 15 1.03 15.10 -7.68
C GLU A 15 1.19 14.55 -9.09
N LYS A 16 2.38 14.04 -9.43
CA LYS A 16 2.64 13.41 -10.73
C LYS A 16 1.85 12.13 -10.94
N ALA A 17 1.65 11.35 -9.87
CA ALA A 17 0.86 10.12 -9.94
C ALA A 17 -0.63 10.41 -10.20
N VAL A 18 -1.17 11.48 -9.60
CA VAL A 18 -2.55 11.94 -9.80
C VAL A 18 -2.74 12.59 -11.17
N GLU A 19 -1.82 13.45 -11.61
CA GLU A 19 -1.85 14.08 -12.95
C GLU A 19 -1.78 13.04 -14.08
N GLY A 20 -1.00 11.97 -13.89
CA GLY A 20 -0.91 10.85 -14.82
C GLY A 20 -2.07 9.84 -14.71
N ALA A 21 -2.94 9.96 -13.71
CA ALA A 21 -4.08 9.07 -13.52
C ALA A 21 -5.26 9.53 -14.39
N THR A 22 -5.48 8.84 -15.50
CA THR A 22 -6.62 9.05 -16.41
C THR A 22 -7.97 8.55 -15.85
N SER A 23 -8.00 8.04 -14.63
CA SER A 23 -9.20 7.51 -13.96
C SER A 23 -9.14 7.77 -12.46
N THR A 24 -10.30 7.90 -11.81
CA THR A 24 -10.43 8.09 -10.36
C THR A 24 -9.57 7.09 -9.59
N VAL A 25 -8.71 7.57 -8.68
CA VAL A 25 -7.87 6.71 -7.84
C VAL A 25 -8.69 6.21 -6.66
N GLU A 26 -9.61 5.28 -6.91
CA GLU A 26 -10.46 4.64 -5.89
C GLU A 26 -9.65 3.93 -4.80
N GLY A 27 -8.40 3.56 -5.09
CA GLY A 27 -7.50 2.88 -4.18
C GLY A 27 -7.20 3.65 -2.88
N VAL A 28 -7.25 4.99 -2.88
CA VAL A 28 -6.92 5.80 -1.69
C VAL A 28 -7.98 5.63 -0.59
N ALA A 29 -9.26 5.76 -0.94
CA ALA A 29 -10.36 5.60 0.02
C ALA A 29 -10.60 4.13 0.39
N THR A 30 -10.40 3.23 -0.59
CA THR A 30 -10.66 1.79 -0.41
C THR A 30 -9.62 1.13 0.48
N ALA A 31 -8.34 1.51 0.36
CA ALA A 31 -7.26 0.91 1.15
C ALA A 31 -7.48 1.10 2.65
N SER A 32 -7.83 2.31 3.10
CA SER A 32 -8.05 2.61 4.52
C SER A 32 -9.25 1.83 5.09
N SER A 33 -10.36 1.76 4.33
CA SER A 33 -11.57 1.05 4.76
C SER A 33 -11.35 -0.46 4.92
N ILE A 34 -10.54 -1.07 4.04
CA ILE A 34 -10.21 -2.49 4.11
C ILE A 34 -9.27 -2.80 5.29
N VAL A 35 -8.31 -1.92 5.56
CA VAL A 35 -7.41 -2.06 6.72
C VAL A 35 -8.21 -2.02 8.03
N GLU A 36 -9.13 -1.05 8.17
CA GLU A 36 -10.01 -0.98 9.34
C GLU A 36 -10.86 -2.24 9.52
N LEU A 37 -11.43 -2.76 8.43
CA LEU A 37 -12.19 -4.01 8.47
C LEU A 37 -11.31 -5.20 8.88
N ALA A 38 -10.11 -5.33 8.32
CA ALA A 38 -9.17 -6.41 8.67
C ALA A 38 -8.80 -6.37 10.16
N HIS A 39 -8.50 -5.19 10.69
CA HIS A 39 -8.21 -5.01 12.12
C HIS A 39 -9.42 -5.33 13.00
N SER A 40 -10.64 -5.02 12.56
CA SER A 40 -11.86 -5.36 13.31
C SER A 40 -12.06 -6.86 13.54
N VAL A 41 -11.47 -7.71 12.67
CA VAL A 41 -11.49 -9.17 12.78
C VAL A 41 -10.16 -9.76 13.24
N GLY A 42 -9.20 -8.92 13.67
CA GLY A 42 -7.90 -9.35 14.20
C GLY A 42 -6.93 -9.88 13.15
N LEU A 43 -7.09 -9.51 11.87
CA LEU A 43 -6.16 -9.90 10.80
C LEU A 43 -5.06 -8.85 10.63
N GLU A 44 -3.82 -9.31 10.54
CA GLU A 44 -2.69 -8.48 10.12
C GLU A 44 -2.61 -8.43 8.59
N VAL A 45 -2.59 -7.23 8.02
CA VAL A 45 -2.58 -7.01 6.56
C VAL A 45 -1.44 -6.06 6.18
N PRO A 46 -0.17 -6.43 6.44
CA PRO A 46 0.98 -5.52 6.36
C PRO A 46 1.15 -4.85 5.00
N ILE A 47 0.83 -5.55 3.90
CA ILE A 47 0.86 -4.99 2.54
C ILE A 47 -0.22 -3.94 2.35
N MET A 48 -1.44 -4.18 2.84
CA MET A 48 -2.56 -3.24 2.71
C MET A 48 -2.33 -1.99 3.57
N GLU A 49 -1.79 -2.16 4.77
CA GLU A 49 -1.34 -1.06 5.64
C GLU A 49 -0.28 -0.20 4.95
N ALA A 50 0.75 -0.81 4.39
CA ALA A 50 1.80 -0.10 3.68
C ALA A 50 1.26 0.68 2.46
N VAL A 51 0.29 0.10 1.74
CA VAL A 51 -0.38 0.79 0.63
C VAL A 51 -1.21 1.97 1.15
N ALA A 52 -1.99 1.79 2.23
CA ALA A 52 -2.78 2.85 2.85
C ALA A 52 -1.92 4.03 3.32
N ASP A 53 -0.77 3.76 3.95
CA ASP A 53 0.15 4.79 4.42
C ASP A 53 0.79 5.57 3.25
N VAL A 54 1.10 4.90 2.14
CA VAL A 54 1.67 5.54 0.94
C VAL A 54 0.64 6.44 0.25
N VAL A 55 -0.59 5.96 0.06
CA VAL A 55 -1.62 6.74 -0.64
C VAL A 55 -2.16 7.91 0.17
N THR A 56 -2.00 7.88 1.50
CA THR A 56 -2.32 8.99 2.40
C THR A 56 -1.15 9.95 2.62
N ASN A 57 -0.01 9.75 1.94
CA ASN A 57 1.23 10.52 2.13
C ASN A 57 1.81 10.47 3.56
N THR A 58 1.48 9.42 4.33
CA THR A 58 2.03 9.21 5.67
C THR A 58 3.47 8.73 5.60
N ILE A 59 3.78 7.87 4.62
CA ILE A 59 5.15 7.40 4.34
C ILE A 59 5.42 7.40 2.84
N THR A 60 6.71 7.43 2.47
CA THR A 60 7.14 7.27 1.09
C THR A 60 7.04 5.81 0.62
N PRO A 61 6.93 5.55 -0.70
CA PRO A 61 7.00 4.19 -1.24
C PRO A 61 8.26 3.42 -0.81
N THR A 62 9.40 4.11 -0.68
CA THR A 62 10.65 3.50 -0.24
C THR A 62 10.59 3.05 1.21
N GLU A 63 10.06 3.88 2.11
CA GLU A 63 9.88 3.52 3.52
C GLU A 63 8.90 2.36 3.68
N ALA A 64 7.83 2.34 2.88
CA ALA A 64 6.87 1.24 2.85
C ALA A 64 7.54 -0.10 2.51
N ILE A 65 8.40 -0.14 1.48
CA ILE A 65 9.16 -1.34 1.14
C ILE A 65 10.11 -1.75 2.27
N ILE A 66 10.86 -0.81 2.85
CA ILE A 66 11.78 -1.11 3.96
C ILE A 66 11.03 -1.70 5.15
N ARG A 67 9.85 -1.17 5.47
CA ARG A 67 8.97 -1.70 6.53
C ARG A 67 8.50 -3.11 6.19
N LEU A 68 8.03 -3.35 4.96
CA LEU A 68 7.55 -4.67 4.53
C LEU A 68 8.65 -5.73 4.57
N MET A 69 9.89 -5.38 4.23
CA MET A 69 11.04 -6.30 4.29
C MET A 69 11.41 -6.73 5.72
N ARG A 70 10.86 -6.06 6.75
CA ARG A 70 11.06 -6.42 8.17
C ARG A 70 9.93 -7.28 8.72
N VAL A 71 8.85 -7.46 7.96
CA VAL A 71 7.74 -8.31 8.37
C VAL A 71 8.18 -9.77 8.20
N ASN A 72 8.00 -10.57 9.25
CA ASN A 72 8.24 -12.00 9.16
C ASN A 72 7.12 -12.62 8.32
N THR A 73 7.44 -13.17 7.15
CA THR A 73 6.47 -13.87 6.30
C THR A 73 6.09 -15.20 6.96
N GLY A 74 5.16 -15.16 7.90
CA GLY A 74 4.55 -16.35 8.47
C GLY A 74 3.73 -17.09 7.40
N ALA A 75 3.84 -18.43 7.42
CA ALA A 75 3.00 -19.42 6.73
C ALA A 75 3.46 -20.03 5.38
N GLU A 76 4.43 -19.51 4.63
CA GLU A 76 4.89 -20.22 3.41
C GLU A 76 6.01 -21.24 3.64
N ILE A 77 6.70 -21.22 4.79
CA ILE A 77 7.88 -22.08 5.05
C ILE A 77 7.53 -23.38 5.81
N GLU A 78 6.32 -23.50 6.39
CA GLU A 78 5.96 -24.66 7.25
C GLU A 78 5.29 -25.84 6.51
N HIS A 79 5.34 -25.90 5.18
CA HIS A 79 4.83 -27.03 4.38
C HIS A 79 5.87 -27.58 3.38
N GLN A 80 7.09 -27.85 3.86
CA GLN A 80 8.03 -28.76 3.18
C GLN A 80 8.57 -29.82 4.13
#